data_AF-A0A1F8AGE0-F1
#
_entry.id   AF-A0A1F8AGE0-F1
#
_cell.length_a   1.000
_cell.length_b   1.000
_cell.length_c   1.000
_cell.angle_alpha   90.00
_cell.angle_beta   90.00
_cell.angle_gamma   90.00
#
_symmetry.space_group_name_H-M   'P 1'
#
loop_
_entity.id
_entity.type
_entity.pdbx_description
1 polymer ?
#
loop_
_entity_poly.entity_id
_entity_poly.type
_entity_poly.pdbx_seq_one_letter_code
_entity_poly.pdbx_strand_id
1 'polypeptide(L)'
;MEQVQQQVAASADEPCEIKQQQRLAFTVFMDNAFLISHAYNQFRETNYPNFADYITSKFDQSVCLDTSAYSVCLVFRNRTDVEVSLLNKGRIAYIHALGALQQALNREQTSNKSDMIGAIILLSIYEMRVPSEPDDKWPTHCHGVTELMKELGAESFTHGFARSCYIFFRGFLIAYAFHQEQPCFLEGDQWQQLAERLRVEDSQKLGIRRMFVDVTERIFMELVKCPRYVSEARLYQSNQNYEQVQVLCSEVVGAQIRLGLLATQLGDLISIYQPEDIPSAPKLLLDGVENAVHLLDALAQRLIKVPIPPVRVYSGLAQLINRNYIVQDARWLDHLGCSMGLLGTTLAG
;
A
#
# COMPACT_ATOMS: atom_id res chain seq x y z
N MET A 1 62.66 -4.41 13.41
CA MET A 1 61.42 -4.70 12.67
C MET A 1 60.28 -4.58 13.64
N GLU A 2 59.67 -3.41 13.72
CA GLU A 2 58.39 -3.22 14.40
C GLU A 2 57.44 -2.59 13.37
N GLN A 3 56.41 -3.35 13.01
CA GLN A 3 55.32 -2.90 12.16
C GLN A 3 54.44 -1.97 13.00
N VAL A 4 54.41 -0.68 12.64
CA VAL A 4 53.38 0.24 13.13
C VAL A 4 52.14 0.00 12.27
N GLN A 5 51.19 -0.73 12.84
CA GLN A 5 49.87 -0.92 12.28
C GLN A 5 49.10 0.40 12.40
N GLN A 6 48.93 1.09 11.27
CA GLN A 6 48.19 2.34 11.17
C GLN A 6 46.70 2.02 11.37
N GLN A 7 46.21 2.18 12.60
CA GLN A 7 44.78 2.20 12.89
C GLN A 7 44.20 3.46 12.24
N VAL A 8 43.52 3.29 11.11
CA VAL A 8 42.73 4.35 10.48
C VAL A 8 41.56 4.63 11.42
N ALA A 9 41.66 5.72 12.18
CA ALA A 9 40.54 6.24 12.94
C ALA A 9 39.45 6.68 11.94
N ALA A 10 38.24 6.14 12.08
CA ALA A 10 37.08 6.58 11.31
C ALA A 10 36.90 8.10 11.46
N SER A 11 36.83 8.81 10.35
CA SER A 11 36.67 10.26 10.33
C SER A 11 35.31 10.65 10.94
N ALA A 12 35.24 11.73 11.71
CA ALA A 12 33.96 12.26 12.20
C ALA A 12 32.99 12.63 11.05
N ASP A 13 33.50 12.82 9.84
CA ASP A 13 32.72 13.12 8.63
C ASP A 13 32.08 11.87 8.01
N GLU A 14 32.66 10.67 8.24
CA GLU A 14 32.21 9.42 7.62
C GLU A 14 30.78 8.99 8.03
N PRO A 15 30.38 9.05 9.32
CA PRO A 15 28.99 8.81 9.72
C PRO A 15 28.00 9.83 9.14
N CYS A 16 28.43 11.09 8.95
CA CYS A 16 27.61 12.15 8.38
C CYS A 16 27.36 11.91 6.89
N GLU A 17 28.42 11.55 6.16
CA GLU A 17 28.35 11.21 4.74
C GLU A 17 27.47 9.97 4.48
N ILE A 18 27.61 8.91 5.28
CA ILE A 18 26.78 7.69 5.16
C ILE A 18 25.29 8.04 5.34
N LYS A 19 24.94 8.84 6.36
CA LYS A 19 23.56 9.29 6.57
C LYS A 19 23.04 10.08 5.38
N GLN A 20 23.83 11.02 4.87
CA GLN A 20 23.41 11.82 3.72
C GLN A 20 23.20 10.96 2.48
N GLN A 21 24.08 10.00 2.22
CA GLN A 21 23.95 9.05 1.11
C GLN A 21 22.69 8.19 1.25
N GLN A 22 22.36 7.72 2.45
CA GLN A 22 21.14 6.93 2.69
C GLN A 22 19.87 7.76 2.49
N ARG A 23 19.84 9.02 2.94
CA ARG A 23 18.69 9.92 2.69
C ARG A 23 18.46 10.17 1.20
N LEU A 24 19.54 10.43 0.46
CA LEU A 24 19.48 10.61 -0.99
C LEU A 24 18.99 9.33 -1.68
N ALA A 25 19.51 8.16 -1.28
CA ALA A 25 19.09 6.88 -1.84
C ALA A 25 17.60 6.60 -1.61
N PHE A 26 17.07 6.92 -0.42
CA PHE A 26 15.64 6.74 -0.13
C PHE A 26 14.76 7.71 -0.90
N THR A 27 15.20 8.95 -1.08
CA THR A 27 14.50 9.93 -1.94
C THR A 27 14.41 9.42 -3.37
N VAL A 28 15.51 8.90 -3.93
CA VAL A 28 15.52 8.28 -5.27
C VAL A 28 14.55 7.10 -5.36
N PHE A 29 14.48 6.25 -4.33
CA PHE A 29 13.48 5.18 -4.26
C PHE A 29 12.05 5.74 -4.35
N MET A 30 11.70 6.73 -3.53
CA MET A 30 10.37 7.35 -3.55
C MET A 30 10.06 7.97 -4.92
N ASP A 31 11.01 8.68 -5.54
CA ASP A 31 10.82 9.31 -6.86
C ASP A 31 10.69 8.31 -8.02
N ASN A 32 11.25 7.11 -7.85
CA ASN A 32 11.20 6.06 -8.87
C ASN A 32 9.96 5.18 -8.75
N ALA A 33 9.45 4.96 -7.53
CA ALA A 33 8.38 3.99 -7.28
C ALA A 33 7.09 4.60 -6.75
N PHE A 34 7.12 5.79 -6.15
CA PHE A 34 6.01 6.37 -5.36
C PHE A 34 5.88 7.89 -5.46
N LEU A 35 6.27 8.50 -6.59
CA LEU A 35 6.30 9.95 -6.78
C LEU A 35 4.94 10.62 -6.51
N ILE A 36 3.87 10.07 -7.06
CA ILE A 36 2.50 10.60 -7.00
C ILE A 36 1.94 10.45 -5.58
N SER A 37 2.04 9.27 -4.97
CA SER A 37 1.56 9.05 -3.60
C SER A 37 2.37 9.84 -2.58
N HIS A 38 3.69 9.92 -2.71
CA HIS A 38 4.55 10.74 -1.87
C HIS A 38 4.16 12.21 -1.96
N ALA A 39 4.11 12.74 -3.19
CA ALA A 39 3.68 14.10 -3.42
C ALA A 39 2.29 14.31 -2.84
N TYR A 40 1.31 13.43 -3.09
CA TYR A 40 -0.07 13.55 -2.64
C TYR A 40 -0.21 13.52 -1.12
N ASN A 41 0.53 12.69 -0.41
CA ASN A 41 0.35 12.53 1.04
C ASN A 41 1.11 13.57 1.87
N GLN A 42 2.05 14.32 1.29
CA GLN A 42 2.85 15.32 2.00
C GLN A 42 2.00 16.36 2.78
N PHE A 43 0.83 16.77 2.27
CA PHE A 43 -0.03 17.73 2.99
C PHE A 43 -0.74 17.12 4.21
N ARG A 44 -0.82 15.79 4.29
CA ARG A 44 -1.48 15.08 5.40
C ARG A 44 -0.60 15.05 6.64
N GLU A 45 0.68 15.41 6.52
CA GLU A 45 1.69 15.14 7.56
C GLU A 45 2.37 16.45 7.95
N THR A 46 1.57 17.40 8.45
CA THR A 46 2.04 18.77 8.76
C THR A 46 2.71 18.91 10.12
N ASN A 47 2.35 18.06 11.08
CA ASN A 47 2.77 18.17 12.49
C ASN A 47 3.77 17.09 12.90
N TYR A 48 4.09 16.18 11.99
CA TYR A 48 5.02 15.06 12.18
C TYR A 48 5.65 14.72 10.82
N PRO A 49 6.85 14.11 10.78
CA PRO A 49 7.51 13.76 9.53
C PRO A 49 6.62 12.83 8.67
N ASN A 50 6.62 13.07 7.36
CA ASN A 50 5.94 12.18 6.42
C ASN A 50 6.60 10.79 6.36
N PHE A 51 6.00 9.80 5.68
CA PHE A 51 6.56 8.44 5.59
C PHE A 51 8.06 8.42 5.24
N ALA A 52 8.47 9.17 4.22
CA ALA A 52 9.86 9.24 3.77
C ALA A 52 10.73 10.06 4.73
N ASP A 53 10.23 11.20 5.22
CA ASP A 53 10.95 12.06 6.16
C ASP A 53 11.20 11.34 7.50
N TYR A 54 10.26 10.50 7.96
CA TYR A 54 10.42 9.71 9.17
C TYR A 54 11.57 8.72 9.01
N ILE A 55 11.53 7.88 7.96
CA ILE A 55 12.57 6.87 7.70
C ILE A 55 13.94 7.56 7.57
N THR A 56 14.01 8.67 6.85
CA THR A 56 15.27 9.39 6.61
C THR A 56 15.80 10.18 7.80
N SER A 57 14.94 10.59 8.74
CA SER A 57 15.33 11.26 9.98
C SER A 57 15.68 10.29 11.11
N LYS A 58 15.22 9.04 11.02
CA LYS A 58 15.39 7.99 12.04
C LYS A 58 16.51 6.99 11.76
N PHE A 59 17.33 7.22 10.73
CA PHE A 59 18.52 6.39 10.48
C PHE A 59 19.39 6.22 11.74
N ASP A 60 19.83 4.98 11.98
CA ASP A 60 20.54 4.44 13.14
C ASP A 60 19.71 4.26 14.42
N GLN A 61 18.38 4.46 14.37
CA GLN A 61 17.50 4.25 15.54
C GLN A 61 16.76 2.92 15.49
N SER A 62 16.59 2.33 14.30
CA SER A 62 15.89 1.06 14.13
C SER A 62 16.55 0.19 13.06
N VAL A 63 17.28 -0.84 13.52
CA VAL A 63 18.03 -1.74 12.64
C VAL A 63 17.13 -2.39 11.59
N CYS A 64 15.92 -2.84 11.97
CA CYS A 64 15.00 -3.48 11.01
C CYS A 64 14.46 -2.48 9.98
N LEU A 65 14.11 -1.26 10.39
CA LEU A 65 13.63 -0.24 9.46
C LEU A 65 14.73 0.21 8.49
N ASP A 66 15.94 0.46 9.02
CA ASP A 66 17.09 0.93 8.24
C ASP A 66 17.53 -0.10 7.21
N THR A 67 17.63 -1.37 7.61
CA THR A 67 18.03 -2.47 6.70
C THR A 67 16.96 -2.76 5.65
N SER A 68 15.66 -2.69 6.00
CA SER A 68 14.56 -2.76 5.04
C SER A 68 14.59 -1.60 4.04
N ALA A 69 14.76 -0.36 4.52
CA ALA A 69 14.89 0.82 3.66
C ALA A 69 16.08 0.71 2.70
N TYR A 70 17.23 0.25 3.21
CA TYR A 70 18.41 0.03 2.39
C TYR A 70 18.17 -1.02 1.29
N SER A 71 17.48 -2.12 1.60
CA SER A 71 17.16 -3.17 0.62
C SER A 71 16.34 -2.65 -0.58
N VAL A 72 15.31 -1.83 -0.33
CA VAL A 72 14.50 -1.26 -1.41
C VAL A 72 15.29 -0.22 -2.20
N CYS A 73 16.10 0.61 -1.53
CA CYS A 73 16.94 1.60 -2.20
C CYS A 73 17.87 0.97 -3.25
N LEU A 74 18.33 -0.27 -3.03
CA LEU A 74 19.21 -0.97 -3.96
C LEU A 74 18.50 -1.47 -5.22
N VAL A 75 17.24 -1.91 -5.10
CA VAL A 75 16.48 -2.55 -6.20
C VAL A 75 15.55 -1.61 -6.96
N PHE A 76 15.45 -0.35 -6.50
CA PHE A 76 14.66 0.71 -7.11
C PHE A 76 15.51 1.91 -7.56
N ARG A 77 16.82 1.72 -7.81
CA ARG A 77 17.71 2.80 -8.27
C ARG A 77 17.35 3.37 -9.64
N ASN A 78 16.95 2.52 -10.58
CA ASN A 78 16.43 2.95 -11.88
C ASN A 78 14.99 2.46 -12.03
N ARG A 79 14.25 3.14 -12.92
CA ARG A 79 12.86 2.81 -13.22
C ARG A 79 12.71 1.53 -14.05
N THR A 80 13.64 1.30 -14.97
CA THR A 80 13.50 0.29 -16.05
C THR A 80 14.36 -0.95 -15.90
N ASP A 81 15.49 -0.86 -15.21
CA ASP A 81 16.43 -1.96 -15.04
C ASP A 81 17.12 -1.91 -13.67
N VAL A 82 17.72 -3.03 -13.25
CA VAL A 82 18.56 -3.06 -12.05
C VAL A 82 19.77 -3.89 -12.39
N GLU A 83 20.95 -3.37 -12.08
CA GLU A 83 22.18 -4.12 -12.26
C GLU A 83 22.19 -5.38 -11.38
N VAL A 84 22.67 -6.50 -11.92
CA VAL A 84 22.78 -7.78 -11.18
C VAL A 84 23.59 -7.63 -9.88
N SER A 85 24.61 -6.77 -9.88
CA SER A 85 25.43 -6.48 -8.70
C SER A 85 24.60 -5.85 -7.56
N LEU A 86 23.64 -4.98 -7.90
CA LEU A 86 22.73 -4.32 -6.97
C LEU A 86 21.64 -5.27 -6.50
N LEU A 87 21.12 -6.15 -7.37
CA LEU A 87 20.18 -7.21 -6.97
C LEU A 87 20.79 -8.13 -5.92
N ASN A 88 22.05 -8.54 -6.09
CA ASN A 88 22.75 -9.38 -5.12
C ASN A 88 22.94 -8.66 -3.78
N LYS A 89 23.35 -7.39 -3.80
CA LYS A 89 23.45 -6.57 -2.57
C LYS A 89 22.08 -6.38 -1.91
N GLY A 90 21.04 -6.11 -2.71
CA GLY A 90 19.66 -5.96 -2.26
C GLY A 90 19.16 -7.22 -1.55
N ARG A 91 19.43 -8.39 -2.11
CA ARG A 91 19.10 -9.69 -1.51
C ARG A 91 19.81 -9.92 -0.17
N ILE A 92 21.10 -9.56 -0.07
CA ILE A 92 21.84 -9.65 1.21
C ILE A 92 21.22 -8.72 2.26
N ALA A 93 20.94 -7.47 1.89
CA ALA A 93 20.30 -6.49 2.77
C ALA A 93 18.89 -6.95 3.21
N TYR A 94 18.11 -7.51 2.29
CA TYR A 94 16.80 -8.09 2.56
C TYR A 94 16.87 -9.23 3.59
N ILE A 95 17.80 -10.17 3.43
CA ILE A 95 18.01 -11.27 4.39
C ILE A 95 18.39 -10.73 5.78
N HIS A 96 19.27 -9.72 5.83
CA HIS A 96 19.61 -9.06 7.09
C HIS A 96 18.39 -8.38 7.73
N ALA A 97 17.56 -7.72 6.92
CA ALA A 97 16.34 -7.06 7.39
C ALA A 97 15.33 -8.05 7.96
N LEU A 98 15.16 -9.24 7.35
CA LEU A 98 14.35 -10.32 7.90
C LEU A 98 14.86 -10.78 9.28
N GLY A 99 16.18 -10.96 9.41
CA GLY A 99 16.80 -11.31 10.69
C GLY A 99 16.61 -10.25 11.76
N ALA A 100 16.78 -8.97 11.41
CA ALA A 100 16.56 -7.84 12.32
C ALA A 100 15.08 -7.70 12.73
N LEU A 101 14.15 -7.88 11.78
CA LEU A 101 12.72 -7.88 12.05
C LEU A 101 12.32 -9.03 12.98
N GLN A 102 12.84 -10.24 12.75
CA GLN A 102 12.58 -11.39 13.63
C GLN A 102 13.10 -11.14 15.05
N GLN A 103 14.27 -10.53 15.21
CA GLN A 103 14.78 -10.15 16.52
C GLN A 103 13.89 -9.09 17.20
N ALA A 104 13.38 -8.12 16.45
CA ALA A 104 12.46 -7.10 16.97
C ALA A 104 11.12 -7.71 17.40
N LEU A 105 10.57 -8.64 16.60
CA LEU A 105 9.39 -9.44 16.93
C LEU A 105 9.63 -10.31 18.17
N ASN A 106 10.82 -10.86 18.39
CA ASN A 106 11.08 -11.63 19.62
C ASN A 106 11.23 -10.76 20.88
N ARG A 107 11.32 -9.44 20.73
CA ARG A 107 11.50 -8.46 21.83
C ARG A 107 10.28 -7.54 21.97
N GLU A 108 9.07 -8.03 21.65
CA GLU A 108 7.85 -7.22 21.45
C GLU A 108 7.59 -6.12 22.48
N GLN A 109 7.93 -6.35 23.76
CA GLN A 109 7.68 -5.38 24.84
C GLN A 109 8.53 -4.10 24.73
N THR A 110 9.68 -4.14 24.05
CA THR A 110 10.61 -3.00 23.96
C THR A 110 10.79 -2.48 22.54
N SER A 111 10.27 -3.19 21.54
CA SER A 111 10.40 -2.82 20.13
C SER A 111 9.36 -1.77 19.72
N ASN A 112 9.78 -0.81 18.89
CA ASN A 112 8.86 0.17 18.29
C ASN A 112 8.02 -0.49 17.19
N LYS A 113 6.76 -0.79 17.50
CA LYS A 113 5.83 -1.46 16.57
C LYS A 113 5.57 -0.65 15.28
N SER A 114 5.64 0.68 15.34
CA SER A 114 5.48 1.50 14.12
C SER A 114 6.66 1.31 13.15
N ASP A 115 7.88 1.22 13.69
CA ASP A 115 9.08 0.96 12.89
C ASP A 115 9.03 -0.46 12.30
N MET A 116 8.51 -1.43 13.05
CA MET A 116 8.30 -2.80 12.57
C MET A 116 7.29 -2.83 11.41
N ILE A 117 6.17 -2.10 11.50
CA ILE A 117 5.22 -1.98 10.38
C ILE A 117 5.89 -1.37 9.16
N GLY A 118 6.62 -0.25 9.33
CA GLY A 118 7.36 0.37 8.24
C GLY A 118 8.35 -0.60 7.60
N ALA A 119 9.08 -1.37 8.40
CA ALA A 119 10.00 -2.39 7.93
C ALA A 119 9.29 -3.48 7.10
N ILE A 120 8.16 -4.02 7.58
CA ILE A 120 7.40 -5.06 6.86
C ILE A 120 6.79 -4.50 5.56
N ILE A 121 6.30 -3.25 5.57
CA ILE A 121 5.83 -2.57 4.34
C ILE A 121 6.93 -2.51 3.29
N LEU A 122 8.13 -2.08 3.67
CA LEU A 122 9.27 -1.99 2.74
C LEU A 122 9.70 -3.37 2.23
N LEU A 123 9.67 -4.41 3.07
CA LEU A 123 9.94 -5.79 2.64
C LEU A 123 8.85 -6.33 1.71
N SER A 124 7.59 -5.94 1.93
CA SER A 124 6.49 -6.25 1.00
C SER A 124 6.78 -5.65 -0.38
N ILE A 125 7.17 -4.37 -0.41
CA ILE A 125 7.50 -3.63 -1.64
C ILE A 125 8.73 -4.22 -2.33
N TYR A 126 9.75 -4.63 -1.57
CA TYR A 126 10.91 -5.34 -2.11
C TYR A 126 10.47 -6.60 -2.87
N GLU A 127 9.64 -7.45 -2.25
CA GLU A 127 9.15 -8.69 -2.86
C GLU A 127 8.25 -8.45 -4.08
N MET A 128 7.51 -7.34 -4.13
CA MET A 128 6.72 -6.97 -5.32
C MET A 128 7.60 -6.61 -6.54
N ARG A 129 8.86 -6.20 -6.30
CA ARG A 129 9.82 -5.79 -7.35
C ARG A 129 10.84 -6.85 -7.67
N VAL A 130 11.27 -7.63 -6.69
CA VAL A 130 12.20 -8.74 -6.84
C VAL A 130 11.57 -9.97 -6.17
N PRO A 131 10.63 -10.64 -6.85
CA PRO A 131 9.92 -11.78 -6.28
C PRO A 131 10.88 -12.90 -5.90
N SER A 132 10.70 -13.45 -4.71
CA SER A 132 11.38 -14.66 -4.28
C SER A 132 10.86 -15.90 -5.01
N GLU A 133 11.75 -16.62 -5.68
CA GLU A 133 11.45 -17.92 -6.32
C GLU A 133 11.48 -19.08 -5.30
N PRO A 134 10.62 -20.12 -5.42
CA PRO A 134 9.63 -20.36 -6.49
C PRO A 134 8.23 -19.77 -6.22
N ASP A 135 7.98 -19.26 -5.01
CA ASP A 135 6.69 -18.69 -4.61
C ASP A 135 6.88 -17.27 -4.07
N ASP A 136 6.21 -16.31 -4.71
CA ASP A 136 6.09 -14.92 -4.27
C ASP A 136 5.86 -14.82 -2.75
N LYS A 137 6.71 -14.07 -2.04
CA LYS A 137 6.57 -13.86 -0.58
C LYS A 137 5.90 -12.56 -0.19
N TRP A 138 5.56 -11.70 -1.15
CA TRP A 138 4.79 -10.48 -0.88
C TRP A 138 3.47 -10.74 -0.12
N PRO A 139 2.70 -11.83 -0.36
CA PRO A 139 1.47 -12.08 0.41
C PRO A 139 1.75 -12.37 1.89
N THR A 140 2.90 -12.97 2.19
CA THR A 140 3.34 -13.24 3.57
C THR A 140 3.66 -11.94 4.31
N HIS A 141 4.32 -10.98 3.66
CA HIS A 141 4.59 -9.69 4.29
C HIS A 141 3.33 -8.84 4.44
N CYS A 142 2.44 -8.83 3.45
CA CYS A 142 1.12 -8.20 3.59
C CYS A 142 0.29 -8.82 4.73
N HIS A 143 0.38 -10.14 4.92
CA HIS A 143 -0.21 -10.81 6.09
C HIS A 143 0.40 -10.30 7.40
N GLY A 144 1.73 -10.21 7.48
CA GLY A 144 2.44 -9.69 8.65
C GLY A 144 2.03 -8.25 9.01
N VAL A 145 1.90 -7.36 8.01
CA VAL A 145 1.37 -6.01 8.23
C VAL A 145 -0.06 -6.07 8.78
N THR A 146 -0.91 -6.91 8.18
CA THR A 146 -2.31 -7.06 8.58
C THR A 146 -2.43 -7.49 10.05
N GLU A 147 -1.69 -8.52 10.47
CA GLU A 147 -1.75 -9.03 11.83
C GLU A 147 -1.21 -8.02 12.84
N LEU A 148 -0.08 -7.36 12.55
CA LEU A 148 0.49 -6.35 13.44
C LEU A 148 -0.41 -5.09 13.56
N MET A 149 -1.07 -4.70 12.47
CA MET A 149 -2.06 -3.62 12.50
C MET A 149 -3.29 -3.98 13.35
N LYS A 150 -3.82 -5.20 13.21
CA LYS A 150 -4.94 -5.69 14.03
C LYS A 150 -4.57 -5.75 15.51
N GLU A 151 -3.37 -6.23 15.83
CA GLU A 151 -2.86 -6.32 17.20
C GLU A 151 -2.75 -4.94 17.87
N LEU A 152 -2.26 -3.94 17.14
CA LEU A 152 -2.15 -2.55 17.61
C LEU A 152 -3.51 -1.84 17.74
N GLY A 153 -4.51 -2.27 16.96
CA GLY A 153 -5.81 -1.62 16.86
C GLY A 153 -5.74 -0.25 16.15
N ALA A 154 -6.90 0.22 15.68
CA ALA A 154 -6.98 1.42 14.84
C ALA A 154 -6.55 2.72 15.56
N GLU A 155 -6.72 2.80 16.89
CA GLU A 155 -6.34 3.98 17.70
C GLU A 155 -4.83 4.31 17.57
N SER A 156 -3.99 3.28 17.41
CA SER A 156 -2.53 3.41 17.25
C SER A 156 -2.12 4.10 15.96
N PHE A 157 -3.02 4.26 14.99
CA PHE A 157 -2.76 4.81 13.65
C PHE A 157 -3.29 6.23 13.46
N THR A 158 -3.61 6.91 14.56
CA THR A 158 -4.23 8.25 14.55
C THR A 158 -3.22 9.37 14.28
N HIS A 159 -1.94 9.16 14.55
CA HIS A 159 -0.89 10.17 14.38
C HIS A 159 0.50 9.58 14.06
N GLY A 160 1.43 10.43 13.63
CA GLY A 160 2.84 10.05 13.46
C GLY A 160 3.07 9.00 12.38
N PHE A 161 4.18 8.27 12.49
CA PHE A 161 4.60 7.31 11.48
C PHE A 161 3.61 6.15 11.26
N ALA A 162 2.93 5.68 12.31
CA ALA A 162 1.89 4.68 12.16
C ALA A 162 0.78 5.16 11.21
N ARG A 163 0.29 6.41 11.38
CA ARG A 163 -0.67 7.02 10.46
C ARG A 163 -0.13 7.07 9.02
N SER A 164 1.14 7.45 8.85
CA SER A 164 1.81 7.46 7.54
C SER A 164 1.76 6.09 6.88
N CYS A 165 2.13 5.04 7.62
CA CYS A 165 2.09 3.66 7.17
C CYS A 165 0.69 3.21 6.76
N TYR A 166 -0.33 3.55 7.57
CA TYR A 166 -1.73 3.26 7.25
C TYR A 166 -2.17 3.90 5.92
N ILE A 167 -1.94 5.21 5.76
CA ILE A 167 -2.34 5.95 4.56
C ILE A 167 -1.61 5.43 3.32
N PHE A 168 -0.31 5.18 3.44
CA PHE A 168 0.55 4.74 2.34
C PHE A 168 0.19 3.32 1.87
N PHE A 169 -0.11 2.40 2.78
CA PHE A 169 -0.20 0.97 2.45
C PHE A 169 -1.63 0.44 2.29
N ARG A 170 -2.66 1.19 2.68
CA ARG A 170 -4.07 0.71 2.64
C ARG A 170 -4.57 0.24 1.27
N GLY A 171 -4.10 0.84 0.18
CA GLY A 171 -4.43 0.38 -1.18
C GLY A 171 -3.89 -1.02 -1.48
N PHE A 172 -2.67 -1.32 -1.01
CA PHE A 172 -2.07 -2.65 -1.13
C PHE A 172 -2.80 -3.68 -0.27
N LEU A 173 -3.32 -3.29 0.89
CA LEU A 173 -4.12 -4.17 1.76
C LEU A 173 -5.46 -4.55 1.12
N ILE A 174 -6.08 -3.65 0.35
CA ILE A 174 -7.27 -3.97 -0.46
C ILE A 174 -6.91 -4.94 -1.60
N ALA A 175 -5.82 -4.67 -2.35
CA ALA A 175 -5.35 -5.58 -3.41
C ALA A 175 -4.99 -6.97 -2.87
N TYR A 176 -4.40 -7.03 -1.68
CA TYR A 176 -4.09 -8.25 -0.95
C TYR A 176 -5.37 -9.00 -0.53
N ALA A 177 -6.39 -8.31 -0.02
CA ALA A 177 -7.68 -8.92 0.32
C ALA A 177 -8.35 -9.56 -0.90
N PHE A 178 -8.31 -8.90 -2.08
CA PHE A 178 -8.75 -9.51 -3.33
C PHE A 178 -7.92 -10.74 -3.73
N HIS A 179 -6.60 -10.70 -3.54
CA HIS A 179 -5.71 -11.83 -3.85
C HIS A 179 -5.99 -13.05 -2.97
N GLN A 180 -6.22 -12.83 -1.67
CA GLN A 180 -6.61 -13.89 -0.74
C GLN A 180 -8.09 -14.26 -0.85
N GLU A 181 -8.84 -13.47 -1.61
CA GLU A 181 -10.27 -13.61 -1.80
C GLU A 181 -11.06 -13.62 -0.47
N GLN A 182 -10.61 -12.76 0.46
CA GLN A 182 -11.18 -12.57 1.79
C GLN A 182 -11.66 -11.13 1.98
N PRO A 183 -12.55 -10.89 2.96
CA PRO A 183 -12.88 -9.53 3.40
C PRO A 183 -11.63 -8.73 3.80
N CYS A 184 -11.61 -7.43 3.53
CA CYS A 184 -10.51 -6.57 3.95
C CYS A 184 -10.75 -6.12 5.40
N PHE A 185 -9.81 -6.40 6.31
CA PHE A 185 -10.01 -6.07 7.74
C PHE A 185 -10.27 -4.58 8.01
N LEU A 186 -9.83 -3.71 7.09
CA LEU A 186 -10.05 -2.26 7.14
C LEU A 186 -11.51 -1.84 6.95
N GLU A 187 -12.40 -2.75 6.56
CA GLU A 187 -13.85 -2.49 6.55
C GLU A 187 -14.48 -2.54 7.95
N GLY A 188 -13.79 -3.10 8.94
CA GLY A 188 -14.29 -3.21 10.30
C GLY A 188 -14.48 -1.85 10.99
N ASP A 189 -15.43 -1.79 11.92
CA ASP A 189 -15.92 -0.53 12.52
C ASP A 189 -14.81 0.39 13.04
N GLN A 190 -13.83 -0.14 13.78
CA GLN A 190 -12.72 0.68 14.31
C GLN A 190 -11.88 1.34 13.20
N TRP A 191 -11.74 0.68 12.05
CA TRP A 191 -10.97 1.17 10.91
C TRP A 191 -11.77 2.16 10.07
N GLN A 192 -13.09 1.97 9.97
CA GLN A 192 -14.00 2.95 9.39
C GLN A 192 -14.06 4.23 10.24
N GLN A 193 -14.08 4.10 11.57
CA GLN A 193 -14.00 5.24 12.49
C GLN A 193 -12.67 5.97 12.38
N LEU A 194 -11.55 5.24 12.23
CA LEU A 194 -10.26 5.86 11.95
C LEU A 194 -10.31 6.63 10.64
N ALA A 195 -10.76 6.02 9.54
CA ALA A 195 -10.86 6.67 8.23
C ALA A 195 -11.70 7.95 8.29
N GLU A 196 -12.84 7.89 8.98
CA GLU A 196 -13.71 9.04 9.24
C GLU A 196 -12.99 10.15 10.03
N ARG A 197 -12.25 9.79 11.08
CA ARG A 197 -11.42 10.75 11.84
C ARG A 197 -10.39 11.42 10.93
N LEU A 198 -9.65 10.65 10.14
CA LEU A 198 -8.64 11.21 9.23
C LEU A 198 -9.28 12.11 8.17
N ARG A 199 -10.45 11.75 7.65
CA ARG A 199 -11.22 12.56 6.71
C ARG A 199 -11.56 13.93 7.28
N VAL A 200 -12.13 13.97 8.48
CA VAL A 200 -12.49 15.22 9.15
C VAL A 200 -11.25 16.08 9.40
N GLU A 201 -10.20 15.51 9.97
CA GLU A 201 -8.97 16.24 10.29
C GLU A 201 -8.24 16.76 9.04
N ASP A 202 -8.06 15.92 8.01
CA ASP A 202 -7.31 16.29 6.81
C ASP A 202 -8.10 17.29 5.93
N SER A 203 -9.44 17.25 5.96
CA SER A 203 -10.28 18.21 5.22
C SER A 203 -10.20 19.64 5.76
N GLN A 204 -9.82 19.80 7.04
CA GLN A 204 -9.66 21.09 7.70
C GLN A 204 -8.28 21.73 7.46
N LYS A 205 -7.35 21.02 6.81
CA LYS A 205 -6.00 21.52 6.55
C LYS A 205 -5.99 22.68 5.55
N LEU A 206 -4.83 23.29 5.35
CA LEU A 206 -4.64 24.35 4.37
C LEU A 206 -4.25 23.78 3.00
N GLY A 207 -4.48 24.58 1.95
CA GLY A 207 -4.10 24.26 0.59
C GLY A 207 -5.15 23.49 -0.21
N ILE A 208 -4.96 23.47 -1.53
CA ILE A 208 -5.93 22.95 -2.50
C ILE A 208 -6.26 21.46 -2.32
N ARG A 209 -5.31 20.69 -1.79
CA ARG A 209 -5.43 19.24 -1.59
C ARG A 209 -6.54 18.85 -0.62
N ARG A 210 -6.87 19.73 0.34
CA ARG A 210 -7.99 19.50 1.27
C ARG A 210 -9.33 19.32 0.55
N MET A 211 -9.49 19.94 -0.62
CA MET A 211 -10.75 19.90 -1.39
C MET A 211 -11.05 18.48 -1.88
N PHE A 212 -10.03 17.63 -2.02
CA PHE A 212 -10.17 16.23 -2.42
C PHE A 212 -10.35 15.28 -1.24
N VAL A 213 -9.96 15.66 -0.02
CA VAL A 213 -9.94 14.74 1.13
C VAL A 213 -11.29 14.11 1.38
N ASP A 214 -12.36 14.92 1.45
CA ASP A 214 -13.69 14.42 1.76
C ASP A 214 -14.11 13.27 0.82
N VAL A 215 -14.07 13.54 -0.48
CA VAL A 215 -14.49 12.57 -1.50
C VAL A 215 -13.54 11.37 -1.56
N THR A 216 -12.22 11.59 -1.47
CA THR A 216 -11.23 10.51 -1.59
C THR A 216 -11.28 9.54 -0.41
N GLU A 217 -11.52 10.03 0.81
CA GLU A 217 -11.69 9.16 1.97
C GLU A 217 -13.02 8.41 1.94
N ARG A 218 -14.11 9.06 1.52
CA ARG A 218 -15.41 8.36 1.34
C ARG A 218 -15.35 7.28 0.27
N ILE A 219 -14.58 7.51 -0.80
CA ILE A 219 -14.27 6.49 -1.80
C ILE A 219 -13.52 5.33 -1.15
N PHE A 220 -12.44 5.58 -0.43
CA PHE A 220 -11.69 4.53 0.27
C PHE A 220 -12.59 3.69 1.19
N MET A 221 -13.45 4.35 1.98
CA MET A 221 -14.40 3.70 2.90
C MET A 221 -15.42 2.80 2.18
N GLU A 222 -15.75 3.08 0.92
CA GLU A 222 -16.59 2.19 0.11
C GLU A 222 -15.77 1.10 -0.59
N LEU A 223 -14.61 1.43 -1.17
CA LEU A 223 -13.76 0.47 -1.90
C LEU A 223 -13.26 -0.67 -1.02
N VAL A 224 -12.98 -0.39 0.25
CA VAL A 224 -12.50 -1.39 1.20
C VAL A 224 -13.49 -2.52 1.47
N LYS A 225 -14.78 -2.31 1.19
CA LYS A 225 -15.86 -3.32 1.32
C LYS A 225 -15.93 -4.25 0.10
N CYS A 226 -15.37 -3.87 -1.03
CA CYS A 226 -15.48 -4.64 -2.28
C CYS A 226 -14.93 -6.07 -2.19
N PRO A 227 -13.80 -6.34 -1.51
CA PRO A 227 -13.33 -7.72 -1.31
C PRO A 227 -14.35 -8.63 -0.61
N ARG A 228 -15.11 -8.11 0.38
CA ARG A 228 -16.16 -8.88 1.07
C ARG A 228 -17.26 -9.32 0.12
N TYR A 229 -17.74 -8.44 -0.73
CA TYR A 229 -18.82 -8.77 -1.67
C TYR A 229 -18.45 -9.95 -2.58
N VAL A 230 -17.21 -9.98 -3.06
CA VAL A 230 -16.68 -11.10 -3.84
C VAL A 230 -16.60 -12.38 -3.01
N SER A 231 -16.06 -12.28 -1.80
CA SER A 231 -15.85 -13.43 -0.90
C SER A 231 -17.19 -14.08 -0.53
N GLU A 232 -18.19 -13.28 -0.13
CA GLU A 232 -19.55 -13.72 0.16
C GLU A 232 -20.25 -14.30 -1.08
N ALA A 233 -20.09 -13.66 -2.25
CA ALA A 233 -20.65 -14.18 -3.50
C ALA A 233 -20.16 -15.59 -3.79
N ARG A 234 -18.87 -15.87 -3.61
CA ARG A 234 -18.33 -17.22 -3.79
C ARG A 234 -18.87 -18.19 -2.74
N LEU A 235 -18.92 -17.78 -1.47
CA LEU A 235 -19.45 -18.61 -0.40
C LEU A 235 -20.90 -19.02 -0.67
N TYR A 236 -21.75 -18.07 -1.05
CA TYR A 236 -23.16 -18.34 -1.32
C TYR A 236 -23.38 -19.10 -2.62
N GLN A 237 -22.52 -18.89 -3.63
CA GLN A 237 -22.48 -19.71 -4.84
C GLN A 237 -22.22 -21.18 -4.48
N SER A 238 -21.19 -21.46 -3.65
CA SER A 238 -20.86 -22.83 -3.23
C SER A 238 -21.94 -23.48 -2.38
N ASN A 239 -22.62 -22.71 -1.52
CA ASN A 239 -23.65 -23.21 -0.61
C ASN A 239 -25.07 -23.21 -1.19
N GLN A 240 -25.26 -22.73 -2.43
CA GLN A 240 -26.57 -22.58 -3.09
C GLN A 240 -27.57 -21.77 -2.25
N ASN A 241 -27.09 -20.75 -1.53
CA ASN A 241 -27.92 -19.95 -0.62
C ASN A 241 -28.54 -18.75 -1.35
N TYR A 242 -29.63 -18.98 -2.08
CA TYR A 242 -30.28 -17.97 -2.93
C TYR A 242 -30.86 -16.77 -2.16
N GLU A 243 -31.26 -16.95 -0.89
CA GLU A 243 -31.77 -15.85 -0.06
C GLU A 243 -30.65 -14.84 0.25
N GLN A 244 -29.49 -15.33 0.70
CA GLN A 244 -28.33 -14.48 0.98
C GLN A 244 -27.76 -13.84 -0.29
N VAL A 245 -27.87 -14.51 -1.44
CA VAL A 245 -27.50 -13.95 -2.76
C VAL A 245 -28.35 -12.72 -3.10
N GLN A 246 -29.64 -12.73 -2.79
CA GLN A 246 -30.51 -11.58 -3.06
C GLN A 246 -30.15 -10.37 -2.19
N VAL A 247 -29.86 -10.61 -0.91
CA VAL A 247 -29.38 -9.57 0.02
C VAL A 247 -28.06 -9.00 -0.49
N LEU A 248 -27.08 -9.87 -0.78
CA LEU A 248 -25.77 -9.46 -1.30
C LEU A 248 -25.89 -8.68 -2.61
N CYS A 249 -26.74 -9.12 -3.55
CA CYS A 249 -26.95 -8.41 -4.80
C CYS A 249 -27.45 -6.97 -4.56
N SER A 250 -28.32 -6.79 -3.57
CA SER A 250 -28.82 -5.46 -3.19
C SER A 250 -27.71 -4.59 -2.58
N GLU A 251 -26.85 -5.17 -1.73
CA GLU A 251 -25.68 -4.47 -1.18
C GLU A 251 -24.68 -4.05 -2.26
N VAL A 252 -24.39 -4.95 -3.21
CA VAL A 252 -23.48 -4.71 -4.35
C VAL A 252 -23.98 -3.58 -5.23
N VAL A 253 -25.26 -3.61 -5.61
CA VAL A 253 -25.88 -2.53 -6.40
C VAL A 253 -25.87 -1.21 -5.62
N GLY A 254 -26.15 -1.26 -4.32
CA GLY A 254 -26.06 -0.07 -3.46
C GLY A 254 -24.64 0.52 -3.41
N ALA A 255 -23.62 -0.32 -3.30
CA ALA A 255 -22.22 0.12 -3.34
C ALA A 255 -21.81 0.69 -4.70
N GLN A 256 -22.24 0.07 -5.80
CA GLN A 256 -22.03 0.57 -7.16
C GLN A 256 -22.60 1.98 -7.33
N ILE A 257 -23.83 2.23 -6.87
CA ILE A 257 -24.46 3.56 -6.94
C ILE A 257 -23.68 4.58 -6.10
N ARG A 258 -23.32 4.24 -4.86
CA ARG A 258 -22.55 5.16 -3.99
C ARG A 258 -21.19 5.51 -4.60
N LEU A 259 -20.47 4.52 -5.13
CA LEU A 259 -19.19 4.72 -5.81
C LEU A 259 -19.36 5.56 -7.08
N GLY A 260 -20.39 5.34 -7.89
CA GLY A 260 -20.67 6.15 -9.08
C GLY A 260 -20.95 7.63 -8.75
N LEU A 261 -21.69 7.89 -7.69
CA LEU A 261 -21.91 9.27 -7.20
C LEU A 261 -20.61 9.92 -6.73
N LEU A 262 -19.79 9.19 -5.98
CA LEU A 262 -18.48 9.68 -5.51
C LEU A 262 -17.49 9.88 -6.67
N ALA A 263 -17.50 9.01 -7.69
CA ALA A 263 -16.69 9.15 -8.89
C ALA A 263 -17.04 10.44 -9.64
N THR A 264 -18.33 10.73 -9.79
CA THR A 264 -18.80 11.98 -10.40
C THR A 264 -18.30 13.20 -9.62
N GLN A 265 -18.47 13.20 -8.29
CA GLN A 265 -17.97 14.28 -7.43
C GLN A 265 -16.45 14.47 -7.52
N LEU A 266 -15.69 13.37 -7.56
CA LEU A 266 -14.24 13.42 -7.72
C LEU A 266 -13.83 13.95 -9.10
N GLY A 267 -14.53 13.51 -10.16
CA GLY A 267 -14.35 14.00 -11.52
C GLY A 267 -14.55 15.51 -11.62
N ASP A 268 -15.65 16.02 -11.07
CA ASP A 268 -15.94 17.46 -11.03
C ASP A 268 -14.82 18.25 -10.33
N LEU A 269 -14.33 17.75 -9.19
CA LEU A 269 -13.23 18.39 -8.45
C LEU A 269 -11.91 18.37 -9.23
N ILE A 270 -11.61 17.28 -9.94
CA ILE A 270 -10.43 17.20 -10.81
C ILE A 270 -10.53 18.24 -11.91
N SER A 271 -11.67 18.35 -12.60
CA SER A 271 -11.89 19.33 -13.67
C SER A 271 -11.78 20.79 -13.20
N ILE A 272 -12.10 21.07 -11.93
CA ILE A 272 -11.99 22.43 -11.36
C ILE A 272 -10.55 22.77 -10.95
N TYR A 273 -9.85 21.82 -10.33
CA TYR A 273 -8.62 22.12 -9.57
C TYR A 273 -7.33 21.52 -10.15
N GLN A 274 -7.41 20.66 -11.18
CA GLN A 274 -6.25 19.99 -11.75
C GLN A 274 -6.17 20.16 -13.28
N PRO A 275 -4.96 20.32 -13.83
CA PRO A 275 -4.76 20.27 -15.27
C PRO A 275 -5.02 18.84 -15.79
N GLU A 276 -5.69 18.72 -16.94
CA GLU A 276 -6.19 17.43 -17.47
C GLU A 276 -5.08 16.41 -17.81
N ASP A 277 -3.86 16.86 -18.12
CA ASP A 277 -2.82 16.02 -18.73
C ASP A 277 -1.76 15.45 -17.76
N ILE A 278 -1.87 15.68 -16.45
CA ILE A 278 -0.84 15.24 -15.48
C ILE A 278 -1.38 14.11 -14.59
N PRO A 279 -0.76 12.91 -14.57
CA PRO A 279 -1.11 11.86 -13.62
C PRO A 279 -1.09 12.37 -12.18
N SER A 280 -2.20 12.15 -11.47
CA SER A 280 -2.38 12.61 -10.10
C SER A 280 -3.03 11.52 -9.26
N ALA A 281 -2.84 11.58 -7.94
CA ALA A 281 -3.47 10.61 -7.03
C ALA A 281 -5.01 10.64 -7.14
N PRO A 282 -5.69 11.81 -7.17
CA PRO A 282 -7.13 11.88 -7.45
C PRO A 282 -7.54 11.22 -8.77
N LYS A 283 -6.77 11.42 -9.85
CA LYS A 283 -7.09 10.81 -11.15
C LYS A 283 -6.94 9.29 -11.12
N LEU A 284 -5.84 8.78 -10.55
CA LEU A 284 -5.63 7.34 -10.39
C LEU A 284 -6.67 6.70 -9.46
N LEU A 285 -7.13 7.43 -8.43
CA LEU A 285 -8.22 6.98 -7.59
C LEU A 285 -9.53 6.90 -8.37
N LEU A 286 -9.84 7.90 -9.20
CA LEU A 286 -11.01 7.87 -10.09
C LEU A 286 -11.00 6.63 -10.98
N ASP A 287 -9.87 6.34 -11.62
CA ASP A 287 -9.69 5.14 -12.43
C ASP A 287 -9.88 3.85 -11.58
N GLY A 288 -9.42 3.86 -10.33
CA GLY A 288 -9.67 2.77 -9.36
C GLY A 288 -11.15 2.58 -9.03
N VAL A 289 -11.91 3.67 -8.88
CA VAL A 289 -13.36 3.62 -8.65
C VAL A 289 -14.09 3.09 -9.87
N GLU A 290 -13.72 3.51 -11.07
CA GLU A 290 -14.29 2.99 -12.31
C GLU A 290 -14.08 1.47 -12.44
N ASN A 291 -12.87 0.98 -12.15
CA ASN A 291 -12.59 -0.46 -12.09
C ASN A 291 -13.47 -1.18 -11.06
N ALA A 292 -13.67 -0.60 -9.87
CA ALA A 292 -14.55 -1.16 -8.85
C ALA A 292 -16.01 -1.20 -9.31
N VAL A 293 -16.53 -0.13 -9.93
CA VAL A 293 -17.89 -0.07 -10.47
C VAL A 293 -18.10 -1.15 -11.52
N HIS A 294 -17.15 -1.34 -12.43
CA HIS A 294 -17.21 -2.42 -13.43
C HIS A 294 -17.16 -3.82 -12.79
N LEU A 295 -16.33 -4.02 -11.77
CA LEU A 295 -16.25 -5.27 -11.03
C LEU A 295 -17.58 -5.58 -10.32
N LEU A 296 -18.19 -4.59 -9.66
CA LEU A 296 -19.47 -4.74 -8.95
C LEU A 296 -20.64 -4.95 -9.91
N ASP A 297 -20.63 -4.29 -11.07
CA ASP A 297 -21.61 -4.51 -12.13
C ASP A 297 -21.57 -5.96 -12.63
N ALA A 298 -20.38 -6.44 -12.97
CA ALA A 298 -20.17 -7.81 -13.41
C ALA A 298 -20.56 -8.83 -12.32
N LEU A 299 -20.33 -8.49 -11.04
CA LEU A 299 -20.72 -9.33 -9.91
C LEU A 299 -22.24 -9.40 -9.78
N ALA A 300 -22.93 -8.25 -9.78
CA ALA A 300 -24.39 -8.18 -9.71
C ALA A 300 -25.04 -8.97 -10.85
N GLN A 301 -24.54 -8.82 -12.08
CA GLN A 301 -25.02 -9.58 -13.25
C GLN A 301 -24.82 -11.09 -13.12
N ARG A 302 -23.83 -11.57 -12.35
CA ARG A 302 -23.66 -13.00 -12.05
C ARG A 302 -24.61 -13.48 -10.97
N LEU A 303 -24.79 -12.69 -9.92
CA LEU A 303 -25.62 -13.05 -8.76
C LEU A 303 -27.09 -13.26 -9.14
N ILE A 304 -27.59 -12.61 -10.20
CA ILE A 304 -28.96 -12.78 -10.68
C ILE A 304 -29.18 -14.03 -11.56
N LYS A 305 -28.11 -14.76 -11.92
CA LYS A 305 -28.20 -15.95 -12.79
C LYS A 305 -28.46 -17.21 -11.96
N VAL A 306 -29.21 -18.16 -12.55
CA VAL A 306 -29.49 -19.47 -11.94
C VAL A 306 -29.09 -20.57 -12.93
N PRO A 307 -28.10 -21.43 -12.59
CA PRO A 307 -27.24 -21.36 -11.41
C PRO A 307 -26.27 -20.16 -11.47
N ILE A 308 -25.77 -19.73 -10.31
CA ILE A 308 -24.79 -18.63 -10.21
C ILE A 308 -23.47 -19.08 -10.85
N PRO A 309 -22.94 -18.36 -11.87
CA PRO A 309 -21.66 -18.69 -12.49
C PRO A 309 -20.50 -18.62 -11.49
N PRO A 310 -19.38 -19.31 -11.77
CA PRO A 310 -18.15 -19.18 -10.99
C PRO A 310 -17.75 -17.73 -10.70
N VAL A 311 -17.59 -17.42 -9.42
CA VAL A 311 -17.04 -16.14 -8.97
C VAL A 311 -15.55 -16.32 -8.69
N ARG A 312 -14.73 -15.77 -9.58
CA ARG A 312 -13.26 -15.75 -9.46
C ARG A 312 -12.76 -14.35 -9.74
N VAL A 313 -11.77 -13.91 -8.96
CA VAL A 313 -11.18 -12.57 -9.10
C VAL A 313 -9.72 -12.70 -9.49
N TYR A 314 -9.29 -11.79 -10.36
CA TYR A 314 -7.88 -11.55 -10.59
C TYR A 314 -7.50 -10.25 -9.89
N SER A 315 -6.70 -10.36 -8.82
CA SER A 315 -6.11 -9.19 -8.17
C SER A 315 -5.19 -8.45 -9.14
N GLY A 316 -5.36 -7.13 -9.25
CA GLY A 316 -4.52 -6.28 -10.08
C GLY A 316 -3.03 -6.38 -9.71
N LEU A 317 -2.72 -6.37 -8.41
CA LEU A 317 -1.36 -6.53 -7.91
C LEU A 317 -0.73 -7.85 -8.38
N ALA A 318 -1.43 -8.97 -8.20
CA ALA A 318 -0.93 -10.27 -8.63
C ALA A 318 -0.69 -10.32 -10.15
N GLN A 319 -1.55 -9.68 -10.94
CA GLN A 319 -1.36 -9.58 -12.38
C GLN A 319 -0.14 -8.73 -12.77
N LEU A 320 0.08 -7.59 -12.09
CA LEU A 320 1.24 -6.72 -12.32
C LEU A 320 2.55 -7.44 -12.02
N ILE A 321 2.58 -8.25 -10.94
CA ILE A 321 3.74 -9.07 -10.56
C ILE A 321 3.96 -10.20 -11.57
N ASN A 322 2.94 -11.04 -11.81
CA ASN A 322 3.04 -12.21 -12.70
C ASN A 322 3.42 -11.85 -14.15
N ARG A 323 3.08 -10.64 -14.60
CA ARG A 323 3.43 -10.14 -15.94
C ARG A 323 4.75 -9.36 -15.98
N ASN A 324 5.48 -9.31 -14.86
CA ASN A 324 6.73 -8.57 -14.70
C ASN A 324 6.60 -7.06 -14.99
N TYR A 325 5.40 -6.48 -14.86
CA TYR A 325 5.20 -5.05 -15.12
C TYR A 325 5.89 -4.20 -14.06
N ILE A 326 5.84 -4.60 -12.79
CA ILE A 326 6.57 -3.89 -11.72
C ILE A 326 8.08 -4.02 -11.91
N VAL A 327 8.58 -5.12 -12.47
CA VAL A 327 10.00 -5.34 -12.82
C VAL A 327 10.44 -4.47 -14.01
N GLN A 328 9.54 -4.15 -14.93
CA GLN A 328 9.82 -3.28 -16.07
C GLN A 328 9.66 -1.79 -15.75
N ASP A 329 8.72 -1.44 -14.87
CA ASP A 329 8.48 -0.06 -14.44
C ASP A 329 7.91 -0.04 -13.01
N ALA A 330 8.74 0.40 -12.06
CA ALA A 330 8.37 0.47 -10.65
C ALA A 330 7.16 1.39 -10.36
N ARG A 331 6.83 2.33 -11.26
CA ARG A 331 5.69 3.27 -11.08
C ARG A 331 4.33 2.58 -11.04
N TRP A 332 4.24 1.33 -11.51
CA TRP A 332 3.03 0.53 -11.33
C TRP A 332 2.65 0.33 -9.86
N LEU A 333 3.61 0.37 -8.93
CA LEU A 333 3.31 0.35 -7.50
C LEU A 333 2.59 1.62 -7.05
N ASP A 334 3.04 2.79 -7.50
CA ASP A 334 2.40 4.07 -7.22
C ASP A 334 0.98 4.12 -7.77
N HIS A 335 0.82 3.68 -9.03
CA HIS A 335 -0.47 3.66 -9.71
C HIS A 335 -1.44 2.72 -8.99
N LEU A 336 -0.97 1.53 -8.61
CA LEU A 336 -1.75 0.58 -7.83
C LEU A 336 -2.15 1.17 -6.47
N GLY A 337 -1.21 1.74 -5.72
CA GLY A 337 -1.45 2.35 -4.42
C GLY A 337 -2.46 3.50 -4.49
N CYS A 338 -2.30 4.40 -5.46
CA CYS A 338 -3.21 5.53 -5.67
C CYS A 338 -4.59 5.12 -6.18
N SER A 339 -4.71 4.01 -6.90
CA SER A 339 -6.00 3.41 -7.30
C SER A 339 -6.68 2.61 -6.19
N MET A 340 -6.14 2.65 -4.96
CA MET A 340 -6.57 1.82 -3.82
C MET A 340 -6.55 0.31 -4.10
N GLY A 341 -5.63 -0.16 -4.94
CA GLY A 341 -5.46 -1.57 -5.26
C GLY A 341 -6.44 -2.11 -6.32
N LEU A 342 -7.24 -1.24 -6.95
CA LEU A 342 -8.25 -1.64 -7.93
C LEU A 342 -7.74 -1.63 -9.38
N LEU A 343 -6.59 -1.03 -9.65
CA LEU A 343 -5.97 -1.03 -10.98
C LEU A 343 -5.78 -2.45 -11.52
N GLY A 344 -6.54 -2.80 -12.55
CA GLY A 344 -6.52 -4.12 -13.18
C GLY A 344 -7.24 -5.23 -12.41
N THR A 345 -7.84 -4.94 -11.25
CA THR A 345 -8.63 -5.91 -10.47
C THR A 345 -9.97 -6.16 -11.16
N THR A 346 -10.24 -7.40 -11.55
CA THR A 346 -11.42 -7.76 -12.37
C THR A 346 -11.99 -9.12 -11.99
N LEU A 347 -13.26 -9.37 -12.32
CA LEU A 347 -13.82 -10.72 -12.32
C LEU A 347 -13.29 -11.50 -13.52
N ALA A 348 -12.92 -12.77 -13.31
CA ALA A 348 -12.55 -13.68 -14.38
C ALA A 348 -13.74 -13.91 -15.30
N GLY A 349 -13.56 -13.69 -16.61
CA GLY A 349 -14.58 -13.79 -17.67
C GLY A 349 -15.45 -15.04 -17.61
#